data_AF-L8HYI6-F1
#
_entry.id   AF-L8HYI6-F1
#
_cell.length_a   1.000
_cell.length_b   1.000
_cell.length_c   1.000
_cell.angle_alpha   90.00
_cell.angle_beta   90.00
_cell.angle_gamma   90.00
#
_symmetry.space_group_name_H-M   'P 1'
#
loop_
_entity.id
_entity.type
_entity.pdbx_description
1 polymer ?
#
loop_
_entity_poly.entity_id
_entity_poly.type
_entity_poly.pdbx_seq_one_letter_code
_entity_poly.pdbx_strand_id
1 'polypeptide(L)'
;RTLTSAGKDLHDNFLKALAVREEDNRSGKVSSVIFIRDKNSHGQEVSGYIDYAHRLKTEDFEVYFSGKKRLLPRPTDMSFYNWDSHIAVWNSTPNYQVIADNPEGLLFKYKRDRKILNVDPK
;
A
#
# COMPACT_ATOMS: atom_id res chain seq x y z
N ARG A 1 14.38 -14.62 -9.36
CA ARG A 1 14.98 -13.65 -8.41
C ARG A 1 14.51 -14.06 -7.03
N THR A 2 15.39 -14.17 -6.03
CA THR A 2 14.99 -14.54 -4.66
C THR A 2 14.04 -13.48 -4.11
N LEU A 3 12.97 -13.91 -3.42
CA LEU A 3 12.04 -13.02 -2.72
C LEU A 3 12.79 -12.21 -1.66
N THR A 4 12.40 -10.94 -1.48
CA THR A 4 13.03 -10.07 -0.48
C THR A 4 12.75 -10.55 0.94
N SER A 5 11.58 -11.15 1.17
CA SER A 5 11.21 -11.74 2.46
C SER A 5 11.86 -13.11 2.74
N ALA A 6 12.52 -13.74 1.75
CA ALA A 6 13.09 -15.08 1.93
C ALA A 6 14.18 -15.10 2.99
N GLY A 7 14.08 -16.03 3.94
CA GLY A 7 15.06 -16.20 5.02
C GLY A 7 15.04 -15.09 6.09
N LYS A 8 14.07 -14.16 6.05
CA LYS A 8 13.90 -13.15 7.10
C LYS A 8 13.12 -13.73 8.27
N ASP A 9 13.58 -13.49 9.48
CA ASP A 9 12.82 -13.77 10.69
C ASP A 9 11.84 -12.62 10.95
N LEU A 10 10.61 -12.78 10.45
CA LEU A 10 9.54 -11.80 10.59
C LEU A 10 8.73 -12.13 11.83
N HIS A 11 8.76 -11.29 12.85
CA HIS A 11 7.91 -11.47 14.04
C HIS A 11 6.56 -10.76 13.91
N ASP A 12 6.54 -9.62 13.21
CA ASP A 12 5.38 -8.77 13.04
C ASP A 12 4.34 -9.39 12.08
N ASN A 13 3.07 -9.40 12.49
CA ASN A 13 1.98 -10.01 11.72
C ASN A 13 1.71 -9.29 10.40
N PHE A 14 1.92 -7.98 10.36
CA PHE A 14 1.76 -7.19 9.15
C PHE A 14 2.85 -7.56 8.13
N LEU A 15 4.11 -7.62 8.53
CA LEU A 15 5.22 -8.05 7.66
C LEU A 15 5.06 -9.51 7.21
N LYS A 16 4.63 -10.43 8.08
CA LYS A 16 4.30 -11.82 7.69
C LYS A 16 3.23 -11.84 6.60
N ALA A 17 2.17 -11.04 6.73
CA ALA A 17 1.10 -10.95 5.75
C ALA A 17 1.59 -10.39 4.40
N LEU A 18 2.53 -9.43 4.41
CA LEU A 18 3.18 -8.92 3.20
C LEU A 18 4.10 -9.95 2.55
N ALA A 19 4.87 -10.69 3.34
CA ALA A 19 5.79 -11.72 2.86
C ALA A 19 5.05 -12.86 2.14
N VAL A 20 3.97 -13.39 2.75
CA VAL A 20 3.13 -14.43 2.14
C VAL A 20 2.54 -13.99 0.79
N ARG A 21 2.32 -12.69 0.61
CA ARG A 21 1.74 -12.11 -0.62
C ARG A 21 2.80 -11.62 -1.62
N GLU A 22 4.09 -11.67 -1.29
CA GLU A 22 5.14 -11.03 -2.09
C GLU A 22 5.22 -11.64 -3.50
N GLU A 23 5.38 -12.96 -3.61
CA GLU A 23 5.51 -13.65 -4.90
C GLU A 23 4.27 -13.45 -5.79
N ASP A 24 3.08 -13.65 -5.22
CA ASP A 24 1.82 -13.51 -5.95
C ASP A 24 1.57 -12.06 -6.41
N ASN A 25 2.04 -11.05 -5.68
CA ASN A 25 1.98 -9.65 -6.13
C ASN A 25 3.06 -9.33 -7.18
N ARG A 26 4.27 -9.87 -7.03
CA ARG A 26 5.37 -9.67 -8.01
C ARG A 26 5.04 -10.29 -9.36
N SER A 27 4.48 -11.50 -9.36
CA SER A 27 4.03 -12.23 -10.56
C SER A 27 2.70 -11.71 -11.12
N GLY A 28 1.99 -10.85 -10.38
CA GLY A 28 0.69 -10.31 -10.76
C GLY A 28 -0.47 -11.31 -10.63
N LYS A 29 -0.25 -12.47 -10.01
CA LYS A 29 -1.31 -13.44 -9.71
C LYS A 29 -2.35 -12.86 -8.76
N VAL A 30 -1.92 -12.06 -7.78
CA VAL A 30 -2.76 -11.30 -6.86
C VAL A 30 -2.41 -9.81 -6.97
N SER A 31 -3.38 -8.95 -6.69
CA SER A 31 -3.14 -7.52 -6.47
C SER A 31 -3.68 -7.14 -5.11
N SER A 32 -2.80 -6.63 -4.24
CA SER A 32 -3.13 -6.26 -2.87
C SER A 32 -3.07 -4.74 -2.69
N VAL A 33 -4.10 -4.19 -2.07
CA VAL A 33 -4.13 -2.82 -1.58
C VAL A 33 -3.89 -2.87 -0.07
N ILE A 34 -2.92 -2.09 0.42
CA ILE A 34 -2.59 -2.01 1.84
C ILE A 34 -3.13 -0.69 2.39
N PHE A 35 -3.95 -0.74 3.44
CA PHE A 35 -4.29 0.43 4.22
C PHE A 35 -3.33 0.57 5.41
N ILE A 36 -2.79 1.77 5.62
CA ILE A 36 -1.98 2.10 6.80
C ILE A 36 -2.51 3.40 7.39
N ARG A 37 -2.62 3.44 8.71
CA ARG A 37 -2.85 4.66 9.51
C ARG A 37 -1.92 4.63 10.70
N ASP A 38 -1.01 5.60 10.79
CA ASP A 38 0.10 5.56 11.74
C ASP A 38 0.74 6.95 11.89
N LYS A 39 1.74 7.07 12.77
CA LYS A 39 2.53 8.29 12.93
C LYS A 39 3.82 8.25 12.13
N ASN A 40 4.10 9.34 11.42
CA ASN A 40 5.38 9.54 10.73
C ASN A 40 6.50 9.93 11.72
N SER A 41 7.72 10.14 11.23
CA SER A 41 8.88 10.51 12.07
C SER A 41 8.76 11.86 12.78
N HIS A 42 7.84 12.72 12.34
CA HIS A 42 7.53 14.00 12.99
C HIS A 42 6.39 13.88 14.02
N GLY A 43 5.89 12.67 14.27
CA GLY A 43 4.78 12.43 15.20
C GLY A 43 3.40 12.74 14.63
N GLN A 44 3.31 13.18 13.37
CA GLN A 44 2.06 13.48 12.69
C GLN A 44 1.35 12.20 12.28
N GLU A 45 0.03 12.18 12.44
CA GLU A 45 -0.79 11.08 12.02
C GLU A 45 -1.04 11.14 10.50
N VAL A 46 -0.75 10.04 9.81
CA VAL A 46 -0.92 9.90 8.38
C VAL A 46 -1.66 8.61 8.07
N SER A 47 -2.49 8.63 7.04
CA SER A 47 -3.14 7.43 6.51
C SER A 47 -3.08 7.36 5.00
N GLY A 48 -3.23 6.17 4.44
CA GLY A 48 -3.28 6.02 3.00
C GLY A 48 -3.39 4.58 2.54
N TYR A 49 -3.71 4.45 1.26
CA TYR A 49 -3.81 3.19 0.55
C TYR A 49 -2.61 3.04 -0.39
N ILE A 50 -1.96 1.87 -0.36
CA ILE A 50 -0.75 1.56 -1.12
C ILE A 50 -1.03 0.41 -2.07
N ASP A 51 -0.70 0.59 -3.35
CA ASP A 51 -0.62 -0.51 -4.32
C ASP A 51 0.63 -1.33 -4.04
N TYR A 52 0.46 -2.50 -3.42
CA TYR A 52 1.60 -3.31 -2.97
C TYR A 52 2.47 -3.78 -4.13
N ALA A 53 1.86 -4.22 -5.23
CA ALA A 53 2.57 -4.69 -6.41
C ALA A 53 3.38 -3.56 -7.07
N HIS A 54 2.84 -2.34 -7.13
CA HIS A 54 3.59 -1.18 -7.61
C HIS A 54 4.73 -0.82 -6.66
N ARG A 55 4.50 -0.86 -5.34
CA ARG A 55 5.52 -0.54 -4.35
C ARG A 55 6.68 -1.53 -4.37
N LEU A 56 6.39 -2.83 -4.49
CA LEU A 56 7.40 -3.89 -4.65
C LEU A 56 8.29 -3.73 -5.90
N LYS A 57 7.80 -3.05 -6.94
CA LYS A 57 8.55 -2.79 -8.19
C LYS A 57 9.41 -1.54 -8.12
N THR A 58 8.99 -0.55 -7.34
CA THR A 58 9.58 0.80 -7.35
C THR A 58 10.45 1.08 -6.14
N GLU A 59 10.43 0.22 -5.12
CA GLU A 59 11.17 0.40 -3.89
C GLU A 59 11.78 -0.93 -3.41
N ASP A 60 12.94 -0.84 -2.77
CA ASP A 60 13.58 -1.99 -2.15
C ASP A 60 12.88 -2.31 -0.82
N PHE A 61 12.26 -3.50 -0.75
CA PHE A 61 11.55 -3.95 0.44
C PHE A 61 12.46 -4.54 1.52
N GLU A 62 13.77 -4.65 1.26
CA GLU A 62 14.73 -5.17 2.22
C GLU A 62 14.71 -4.36 3.52
N VAL A 63 14.59 -3.04 3.43
CA VAL A 63 14.54 -2.15 4.60
C VAL A 63 13.29 -2.37 5.47
N TYR A 64 12.20 -2.86 4.88
CA TYR A 64 10.96 -3.15 5.59
C TYR A 64 10.98 -4.55 6.20
N PHE A 65 11.34 -5.56 5.40
CA PHE A 65 11.40 -6.95 5.88
C PHE A 65 12.56 -7.21 6.85
N SER A 66 13.59 -6.37 6.87
CA SER A 66 14.63 -6.41 7.92
C SER A 66 14.27 -5.61 9.18
N GLY A 67 13.12 -4.94 9.21
CA GLY A 67 12.68 -4.13 10.35
C GLY A 67 13.41 -2.79 10.50
N LYS A 68 14.32 -2.43 9.59
CA LYS A 68 15.07 -1.16 9.63
C LYS A 68 14.20 0.08 9.42
N LYS A 69 13.05 -0.09 8.75
CA LYS A 69 12.10 0.98 8.45
C LYS A 69 10.67 0.47 8.59
N ARG A 70 9.76 1.34 9.06
CA ARG A 70 8.32 1.08 9.02
C ARG A 70 7.75 1.45 7.65
N LEU A 71 6.89 0.62 7.10
CA LEU A 71 6.16 0.97 5.88
C LEU A 71 5.09 2.01 6.23
N LEU A 72 5.13 3.17 5.57
CA LEU A 72 4.20 4.27 5.76
C LEU A 72 3.67 4.75 4.41
N PRO A 73 2.45 5.31 4.37
CA PRO A 73 1.91 5.93 3.17
C PRO A 73 2.72 7.18 2.82
N ARG A 74 2.84 7.45 1.53
CA ARG A 74 3.54 8.59 0.94
C ARG A 74 2.60 9.34 0.00
N PRO A 75 2.83 10.63 -0.26
CA PRO A 75 2.05 11.41 -1.23
C PRO A 75 2.00 10.83 -2.65
N THR A 76 2.87 9.87 -3.00
CA THR A 76 2.92 9.20 -4.30
C THR A 76 2.15 7.87 -4.36
N ASP A 77 1.56 7.43 -3.25
CA ASP A 77 0.72 6.23 -3.23
C ASP A 77 -0.69 6.49 -3.77
N MET A 78 -1.53 5.44 -3.77
CA MET A 78 -2.91 5.54 -4.24
C MET A 78 -3.70 6.60 -3.48
N SER A 79 -3.44 6.72 -2.18
CA SER A 79 -3.86 7.88 -1.41
C SER A 79 -2.90 8.18 -0.28
N PHE A 80 -2.92 9.43 0.15
CA PHE A 80 -2.23 9.93 1.33
C PHE A 80 -3.10 10.99 1.98
N TYR A 81 -3.23 10.92 3.30
CA TYR A 81 -3.88 11.93 4.11
C TYR A 81 -3.02 12.21 5.32
N ASN A 82 -2.71 13.49 5.55
CA ASN A 82 -2.10 13.96 6.79
C ASN A 82 -3.21 14.53 7.68
N TRP A 83 -3.42 13.94 8.85
CA TRP A 83 -4.50 14.31 9.76
C TRP A 83 -4.26 15.64 10.47
N ASP A 84 -2.99 16.03 10.65
CA ASP A 84 -2.63 17.29 11.28
C ASP A 84 -2.77 18.48 10.32
N SER A 85 -2.36 18.33 9.06
CA SER A 85 -2.43 19.41 8.05
C SER A 85 -3.66 19.35 7.17
N HIS A 86 -4.46 18.29 7.27
CA HIS A 86 -5.59 17.98 6.38
C HIS A 86 -5.24 17.91 4.89
N ILE A 87 -3.96 17.72 4.55
CA ILE A 87 -3.52 17.56 3.17
C ILE A 87 -3.87 16.15 2.69
N ALA A 88 -4.64 16.09 1.61
CA ALA A 88 -5.07 14.87 0.96
C ALA A 88 -4.53 14.78 -0.47
N VAL A 89 -4.05 13.61 -0.87
CA VAL A 89 -3.57 13.32 -2.23
C VAL A 89 -4.10 11.96 -2.65
N TRP A 90 -4.45 11.82 -3.93
CA TRP A 90 -4.88 10.57 -4.56
C TRP A 90 -4.22 10.44 -5.92
N ASN A 91 -3.58 9.29 -6.17
CA ASN A 91 -2.85 9.06 -7.42
C ASN A 91 -3.23 7.71 -8.01
N SER A 92 -3.55 7.69 -9.31
CA SER A 92 -3.65 6.41 -10.01
C SER A 92 -2.26 5.79 -10.18
N THR A 93 -2.14 4.49 -9.94
CA THR A 93 -0.90 3.72 -10.14
C THR A 93 -0.95 2.99 -11.49
N PRO A 94 0.12 2.30 -11.91
CA PRO A 94 0.06 1.44 -13.08
C PRO A 94 -1.01 0.33 -12.98
N ASN A 95 -1.38 -0.12 -11.78
CA ASN A 95 -2.35 -1.20 -11.59
C ASN A 95 -3.77 -0.72 -11.26
N TYR A 96 -3.92 0.44 -10.61
CA TYR A 96 -5.21 0.95 -10.16
C TYR A 96 -5.51 2.35 -10.70
N GLN A 97 -6.77 2.57 -11.10
CA GLN A 97 -7.34 3.90 -11.25
C GLN A 97 -8.02 4.28 -9.94
N VAL A 98 -7.68 5.45 -9.40
CA VAL A 98 -8.34 6.02 -8.22
C VAL A 98 -9.50 6.91 -8.66
N ILE A 99 -10.67 6.70 -8.07
CA ILE A 99 -11.90 7.46 -8.31
C ILE A 99 -12.25 8.13 -6.98
N ALA A 100 -11.93 9.43 -6.88
CA ALA A 100 -12.04 10.21 -5.65
C ALA A 100 -13.27 11.15 -5.62
N ASP A 101 -13.96 11.31 -6.75
CA ASP A 101 -15.15 12.15 -6.95
C ASP A 101 -16.46 11.38 -6.79
N ASN A 102 -16.40 10.11 -6.35
CA ASN A 102 -17.57 9.28 -6.15
C ASN A 102 -18.31 9.67 -4.84
N PRO A 103 -19.64 9.90 -4.88
CA PRO A 103 -20.42 10.30 -3.70
C PRO A 103 -20.38 9.30 -2.55
N GLU A 104 -20.19 8.01 -2.84
CA GLU A 104 -20.12 6.94 -1.83
C GLU A 104 -18.71 6.75 -1.25
N GLY A 105 -17.80 7.69 -1.50
CA GLY A 105 -16.43 7.64 -1.00
C GLY A 105 -15.42 7.10 -2.02
N LEU A 106 -14.20 6.85 -1.54
CA LEU A 106 -13.04 6.51 -2.37
C LEU A 106 -13.17 5.11 -2.97
N LEU A 107 -13.01 5.00 -4.29
CA LEU A 107 -13.03 3.73 -5.00
C LEU A 107 -11.72 3.48 -5.74
N PHE A 108 -11.33 2.22 -5.83
CA PHE A 108 -10.18 1.78 -6.61
C PHE A 108 -10.58 0.79 -7.69
N LYS A 109 -10.41 1.17 -8.95
CA LYS A 109 -10.67 0.30 -10.08
C LYS A 109 -9.39 -0.39 -10.51
N TYR A 110 -9.33 -1.71 -10.40
CA TYR A 110 -8.21 -2.50 -10.89
C TYR A 110 -8.20 -2.49 -12.42
N LYS A 111 -7.10 -2.06 -13.04
CA LYS A 111 -7.07 -1.79 -14.48
C LYS A 111 -7.16 -3.05 -15.34
N ARG A 112 -6.64 -4.18 -14.86
CA ARG A 112 -6.58 -5.43 -15.64
C ARG A 112 -7.95 -6.05 -15.88
N ASP A 113 -8.78 -6.18 -14.85
CA ASP A 113 -10.10 -6.82 -14.93
C ASP A 113 -11.28 -5.85 -14.78
N ARG A 114 -10.99 -4.56 -14.54
CA ARG A 114 -11.95 -3.47 -14.34
C ARG A 114 -12.82 -3.60 -13.09
N LYS A 115 -12.52 -4.53 -12.18
CA LYS A 115 -13.24 -4.65 -10.91
C LYS A 115 -13.01 -3.42 -10.04
N ILE A 116 -14.06 -3.01 -9.34
CA ILE A 116 -14.05 -1.89 -8.42
C ILE A 116 -13.95 -2.44 -7.00
N LEU A 117 -12.97 -1.93 -6.25
CA LEU A 117 -12.82 -2.12 -4.83
C LEU A 117 -13.37 -0.87 -4.12
N ASN A 118 -14.45 -1.05 -3.36
CA ASN A 118 -14.87 -0.06 -2.37
C ASN A 118 -14.06 -0.32 -1.10
N VAL A 119 -13.37 0.72 -0.61
CA VAL A 119 -12.49 0.64 0.56
C VAL A 119 -13.08 1.28 1.81
N ASP A 120 -14.32 1.78 1.73
CA ASP A 120 -15.05 2.20 2.91
C ASP A 120 -15.52 0.96 3.70
N PRO A 121 -15.03 0.74 4.94
CA PRO A 121 -15.51 -0.35 5.77
C PRO A 121 -16.98 -0.11 6.15
N LYS A 122 -17.86 -1.02 5.73
CA LYS A 122 -19.26 -1.09 6.19
C LYS A 122 -19.37 -1.89 7.49
#